data_AF-A0A085ZKK8-F1
#
_entry.id   AF-A0A085ZKK8-F1
#
_cell.length_a   1.000
_cell.length_b   1.000
_cell.length_c   1.000
_cell.angle_alpha   90.00
_cell.angle_beta   90.00
_cell.angle_gamma   90.00
#
_symmetry.space_group_name_H-M   'P 1'
#
loop_
_entity.id
_entity.type
_entity.pdbx_description
1 polymer ?
#
loop_
_entity_poly.entity_id
_entity_poly.type
_entity_poly.pdbx_seq_one_letter_code
_entity_poly.pdbx_strand_id
1 'polypeptide(L)'
;MSIYKKIAIWVISLFMIVILVNIGLNYWIKKQLPIIIHEKNKTAYNINYEKIEVSLFSQNIYAETVLVSPKNEPKDSKNGLFSKIESITIKHFDIWDLAFRDIIQAESIIINKPRVILYKKGEKLINDSKSIKNEIVDPFRKIIAVSNIYLNDGTVDVVSLDTEKPIFSIKKIILKLEGILITDTTLKEKIPLQYKSYALVIDSLFYRPSAFYHINIGKISTENNFLKINNFSNIPQFDRPNFVKRLDKEKDIYTLKFDSAQVSKMDWGFKNDRFYFKANSLVINHFNANIYRGKMPKDDLSKKYLYNHLLRNIKFPLQIDTLQVLKSKLVYEEEKDFSEGPGVLNFDKFNLQATNLRSGFGLKKTADVKIKVRCIFMKNSPLSVDWSFNVLDKNDGFHIQGAISNFDVAAMGRFSKPYMKASFTGVFNKYSFNFYGNDNISKGNASLDYDDLKVKLYKKKNPEKEAKLKSAIANLLVKNDSKDKAKNADVELERIQEKSFYNFLWRSIAESLKKILI
;
A
#
# COMPACT_ATOMS: atom_id res chain seq x y z
N MET A 1 74.36 -10.11 -33.84
CA MET A 1 73.18 -10.59 -33.10
C MET A 1 72.04 -10.78 -34.08
N SER A 2 71.49 -12.00 -34.22
CA SER A 2 70.40 -12.24 -35.19
C SER A 2 69.19 -11.36 -34.88
N ILE A 3 68.45 -10.96 -35.91
CA ILE A 3 67.22 -10.15 -35.79
C ILE A 3 66.26 -10.74 -34.74
N TYR A 4 66.16 -12.07 -34.65
CA TYR A 4 65.36 -12.78 -33.65
C TYR A 4 65.83 -12.54 -32.21
N LYS A 5 67.14 -12.46 -31.93
CA LYS A 5 67.66 -12.09 -30.60
C LYS A 5 67.32 -10.63 -30.25
N LYS A 6 67.35 -9.70 -31.21
CA LYS A 6 67.00 -8.29 -30.96
C LYS A 6 65.51 -8.14 -30.65
N ILE A 7 64.66 -8.82 -31.42
CA ILE A 7 63.21 -8.87 -31.19
C ILE A 7 62.91 -9.50 -29.82
N ALA A 8 63.54 -10.63 -29.47
CA ALA A 8 63.32 -11.28 -28.19
C ALA A 8 63.72 -10.40 -27.00
N ILE A 9 64.88 -9.72 -27.05
CA ILE A 9 65.28 -8.78 -26.00
C ILE A 9 64.31 -7.61 -25.91
N TRP A 10 63.85 -7.07 -27.04
CA TRP A 10 62.89 -5.97 -27.05
C TRP A 10 61.54 -6.38 -26.44
N VAL A 11 61.04 -7.58 -26.76
CA VAL A 11 59.82 -8.15 -26.19
C VAL A 11 59.96 -8.39 -24.69
N ILE A 12 61.09 -8.96 -24.24
CA ILE A 12 61.35 -9.21 -22.82
C ILE A 12 61.51 -7.89 -22.04
N SER A 13 62.20 -6.90 -22.60
CA SER A 13 62.35 -5.57 -22.00
C SER A 13 61.01 -4.85 -21.94
N LEU A 14 60.19 -4.91 -22.99
CA LEU A 14 58.83 -4.37 -22.99
C LEU A 14 57.97 -5.06 -21.93
N PHE A 15 58.06 -6.38 -21.82
CA PHE A 15 57.35 -7.16 -20.82
C PHE A 15 57.77 -6.80 -19.38
N MET A 16 59.08 -6.66 -19.13
CA MET A 16 59.62 -6.17 -17.85
C MET A 16 59.17 -4.74 -17.53
N ILE A 17 59.12 -3.84 -18.52
CA ILE A 17 58.60 -2.49 -18.36
C ILE A 17 57.12 -2.54 -17.98
N VAL A 18 56.32 -3.36 -18.66
CA VAL A 18 54.89 -3.54 -18.33
C VAL A 18 54.72 -4.07 -16.90
N ILE A 19 55.56 -5.00 -16.46
CA ILE A 19 55.56 -5.51 -15.07
C ILE A 19 55.92 -4.39 -14.08
N LEU A 20 57.00 -3.66 -14.32
CA LEU A 20 57.44 -2.57 -13.44
C LEU A 20 56.42 -1.43 -13.38
N VAL A 21 55.82 -1.08 -14.51
CA VAL A 21 54.71 -0.11 -14.60
C VAL A 21 53.51 -0.63 -13.81
N ASN A 22 53.17 -1.92 -13.91
CA ASN A 22 52.10 -2.52 -13.10
C ASN A 22 52.40 -2.46 -11.60
N ILE A 23 53.62 -2.78 -11.18
CA ILE A 23 54.04 -2.72 -9.77
C ILE A 23 53.96 -1.26 -9.26
N GLY A 24 54.47 -0.31 -10.05
CA GLY A 24 54.41 1.12 -9.75
C GLY A 24 52.98 1.64 -9.65
N LEU A 25 52.11 1.26 -10.59
CA LEU A 25 50.67 1.57 -10.56
C LEU A 25 49.99 0.96 -9.34
N ASN A 26 50.32 -0.29 -8.96
CA ASN A 26 49.74 -0.96 -7.80
C ASN A 26 50.07 -0.22 -6.51
N TYR A 27 51.34 0.18 -6.35
CA TYR A 27 51.76 0.98 -5.22
C TYR A 27 51.09 2.35 -5.20
N TRP A 28 51.01 3.03 -6.36
CA TRP A 28 50.40 4.34 -6.47
C TRP A 28 48.89 4.30 -6.17
N ILE A 29 48.13 3.34 -6.71
CA ILE A 29 46.69 3.20 -6.45
C ILE A 29 46.42 2.92 -4.97
N LYS A 30 47.19 2.04 -4.33
CA LYS A 30 47.10 1.78 -2.88
C LYS A 30 47.31 3.04 -2.05
N LYS A 31 48.15 3.97 -2.51
CA LYS A 31 48.42 5.24 -1.83
C LYS A 31 47.37 6.32 -2.13
N GLN A 32 46.78 6.31 -3.33
CA GLN A 32 45.79 7.31 -3.76
C GLN A 32 44.38 7.04 -3.25
N LEU A 33 43.98 5.77 -3.12
CA LEU A 33 42.62 5.42 -2.67
C LEU A 33 42.24 6.08 -1.33
N PRO A 34 43.11 6.04 -0.28
CA PRO A 34 42.85 6.75 0.97
C PRO A 34 42.71 8.27 0.79
N ILE A 35 43.53 8.90 -0.06
CA ILE A 35 43.47 10.33 -0.37
C ILE A 35 42.14 10.69 -1.03
N ILE A 36 41.67 9.85 -1.96
CA ILE A 36 40.38 10.04 -2.64
C ILE A 36 39.22 9.95 -1.63
N ILE A 37 39.24 8.96 -0.73
CA ILE A 37 38.17 8.69 0.24
C ILE A 37 38.13 9.72 1.39
N HIS A 38 39.29 10.25 1.81
CA HIS A 38 39.38 11.20 2.92
C HIS A 38 39.53 12.65 2.44
N GLU A 39 40.64 12.99 1.77
CA GLU A 39 41.01 14.38 1.46
C GLU A 39 40.19 14.97 0.31
N LYS A 40 39.98 14.19 -0.77
CA LYS A 40 39.19 14.65 -1.93
C LYS A 40 37.68 14.43 -1.77
N ASN A 41 37.23 13.82 -0.68
CA ASN A 41 35.83 13.54 -0.44
C ASN A 41 35.07 14.85 -0.13
N LYS A 42 34.32 15.35 -1.10
CA LYS A 42 33.50 16.58 -0.99
C LYS A 42 32.09 16.34 -0.42
N THR A 43 31.75 15.11 -0.04
CA THR A 43 30.43 14.80 0.52
C THR A 43 30.29 15.35 1.94
N ALA A 44 29.05 15.44 2.44
CA ALA A 44 28.75 15.82 3.82
C ALA A 44 29.10 14.74 4.87
N TYR A 45 29.67 13.60 4.45
CA TYR A 45 29.88 12.43 5.29
C TYR A 45 31.36 12.02 5.32
N ASN A 46 31.81 11.63 6.51
CA ASN A 46 33.05 10.90 6.72
C ASN A 46 32.84 9.44 6.32
N ILE A 47 33.83 8.88 5.64
CA ILE A 47 33.87 7.47 5.25
C ILE A 47 35.16 6.90 5.81
N ASN A 48 35.04 6.00 6.78
CA ASN A 48 36.16 5.29 7.39
C ASN A 48 36.04 3.80 7.06
N TYR A 49 37.17 3.08 7.07
CA TYR A 49 37.21 1.66 6.80
C TYR A 49 38.31 1.00 7.64
N GLU A 50 38.15 -0.27 8.00
CA GLU A 50 39.18 -1.03 8.72
C GLU A 50 40.30 -1.45 7.77
N LYS A 51 39.92 -1.94 6.59
CA LYS A 51 40.88 -2.46 5.61
C LYS A 51 40.39 -2.19 4.20
N ILE A 52 41.33 -1.87 3.31
CA ILE A 52 41.08 -1.76 1.87
C ILE A 52 42.18 -2.47 1.10
N GLU A 53 41.78 -3.36 0.20
CA GLU A 53 42.67 -4.13 -0.65
C GLU A 53 42.33 -3.86 -2.11
N VAL A 54 43.37 -3.68 -2.92
CA VAL A 54 43.26 -3.50 -4.36
C VAL A 54 44.08 -4.57 -5.05
N SER A 55 43.44 -5.32 -5.94
CA SER A 55 44.07 -6.31 -6.81
C SER A 55 43.98 -5.84 -8.25
N LEU A 56 45.09 -5.40 -8.83
CA LEU A 56 45.13 -4.96 -10.23
C LEU A 56 44.96 -6.12 -11.22
N PHE A 57 45.48 -7.31 -10.89
CA PHE A 57 45.39 -8.48 -11.76
C PHE A 57 43.94 -8.94 -11.93
N SER A 58 43.20 -9.05 -10.83
CA SER A 58 41.77 -9.40 -10.86
C SER A 58 40.85 -8.19 -11.02
N GLN A 59 41.41 -6.98 -11.06
CA GLN A 59 40.70 -5.70 -11.15
C GLN A 59 39.61 -5.54 -10.08
N ASN A 60 39.94 -5.88 -8.82
CA ASN A 60 39.00 -5.85 -7.71
C ASN A 60 39.44 -4.89 -6.62
N ILE A 61 38.48 -4.17 -6.03
CA ILE A 61 38.66 -3.40 -4.79
C ILE A 61 37.78 -4.04 -3.72
N TYR A 62 38.38 -4.40 -2.59
CA TYR A 62 37.68 -4.96 -1.43
C TYR A 62 37.88 -4.02 -0.25
N ALA A 63 36.78 -3.56 0.36
CA ALA A 63 36.78 -2.78 1.57
C ALA A 63 36.05 -3.53 2.68
N GLU A 64 36.67 -3.63 3.85
CA GLU A 64 36.17 -4.29 5.05
C GLU A 64 35.76 -3.25 6.09
N THR A 65 34.60 -3.47 6.71
CA THR A 65 34.00 -2.62 7.74
C THR A 65 34.03 -1.14 7.38
N VAL A 66 33.13 -0.72 6.49
CA VAL A 66 32.98 0.69 6.10
C VAL A 66 31.99 1.38 7.05
N LEU A 67 32.45 2.47 7.67
CA LEU A 67 31.66 3.32 8.56
C LEU A 67 31.40 4.66 7.89
N VAL A 68 30.14 5.08 7.87
CA VAL A 68 29.71 6.38 7.35
C VAL A 68 29.05 7.18 8.46
N SER A 69 29.49 8.42 8.66
CA SER A 69 28.92 9.35 9.64
C SER A 69 28.93 10.80 9.12
N PRO A 70 28.07 11.70 9.62
CA PRO A 70 28.09 13.11 9.21
C PRO A 70 29.42 13.80 9.57
N LYS A 71 29.91 14.71 8.73
CA LYS A 71 31.14 15.51 8.99
C LYS A 71 30.96 16.56 10.06
N ASN A 72 29.84 17.27 9.99
CA ASN A 72 29.47 18.30 10.95
C ASN A 72 28.38 17.70 11.82
N GLU A 73 28.67 17.48 13.11
CA GLU A 73 27.61 17.24 14.08
C GLU A 73 26.76 18.51 14.16
N PRO A 74 25.46 18.49 13.79
CA PRO A 74 24.59 19.59 14.13
C PRO A 74 24.56 19.74 15.66
N LYS A 75 24.25 20.94 16.18
CA LYS A 75 24.16 21.23 17.63
C LYS A 75 23.37 20.19 18.45
N ASP A 76 22.48 19.43 17.79
CA ASP A 76 21.88 18.19 18.28
C ASP A 76 22.65 16.98 17.71
N SER A 77 23.55 16.38 18.50
CA SER A 77 24.59 15.41 18.10
C SER A 77 24.15 14.13 17.35
N LYS A 78 22.84 13.91 17.16
CA LYS A 78 22.30 12.69 16.55
C LYS A 78 21.67 12.90 15.18
N ASN A 79 21.44 14.12 14.69
CA ASN A 79 20.72 14.32 13.41
C ASN A 79 21.63 14.00 12.20
N GLY A 80 21.28 12.99 11.41
CA GLY A 80 22.06 12.59 10.24
C GLY A 80 21.96 11.09 9.91
N LEU A 81 22.62 10.71 8.81
CA LEU A 81 22.73 9.33 8.35
C LEU A 81 24.00 8.69 8.90
N PHE A 82 23.84 7.52 9.51
CA PHE A 82 24.92 6.66 9.96
C PHE A 82 24.82 5.32 9.23
N SER A 83 25.95 4.77 8.81
CA SER A 83 25.99 3.46 8.18
C SER A 83 27.16 2.63 8.68
N LYS A 84 26.94 1.34 8.88
CA LYS A 84 27.99 0.33 9.02
C LYS A 84 27.78 -0.73 7.96
N ILE A 85 28.80 -1.00 7.17
CA ILE A 85 28.77 -1.97 6.07
C ILE A 85 29.88 -2.99 6.31
N GLU A 86 29.53 -4.28 6.32
CA GLU A 86 30.50 -5.35 6.62
C GLU A 86 31.56 -5.46 5.51
N SER A 87 31.13 -5.46 4.25
CA SER A 87 32.07 -5.38 3.13
C SER A 87 31.46 -4.74 1.89
N ILE A 88 32.33 -4.09 1.12
CA ILE A 88 32.06 -3.60 -0.22
C ILE A 88 33.08 -4.23 -1.17
N THR A 89 32.61 -4.85 -2.24
CA THR A 89 33.47 -5.37 -3.32
C THR A 89 33.11 -4.68 -4.62
N ILE A 90 34.09 -4.06 -5.26
CA ILE A 90 33.99 -3.53 -6.61
C ILE A 90 34.74 -4.48 -7.53
N LYS A 91 34.06 -4.99 -8.57
CA LYS A 91 34.64 -5.96 -9.50
C LYS A 91 34.87 -5.38 -10.88
N HIS A 92 35.99 -5.76 -11.48
CA HIS A 92 36.45 -5.34 -12.81
C HIS A 92 36.41 -3.82 -12.97
N PHE A 93 37.14 -3.11 -12.11
CA PHE A 93 37.27 -1.66 -12.23
C PHE A 93 38.29 -1.27 -13.31
N ASP A 94 38.03 -0.17 -14.01
CA ASP A 94 38.95 0.42 -14.97
C ASP A 94 40.09 1.13 -14.23
N ILE A 95 41.29 0.55 -14.37
CA ILE A 95 42.51 1.04 -13.72
C ILE A 95 42.89 2.44 -14.23
N TRP A 96 42.65 2.72 -15.51
CA TRP A 96 43.04 3.98 -16.15
C TRP A 96 42.09 5.11 -15.77
N ASP A 97 40.77 4.85 -15.71
CA ASP A 97 39.81 5.85 -15.23
C ASP A 97 40.07 6.23 -13.77
N LEU A 98 40.41 5.25 -12.91
CA LEU A 98 40.78 5.53 -11.53
C LEU A 98 42.06 6.36 -11.45
N ALA A 99 43.08 6.03 -12.26
CA ALA A 99 44.39 6.67 -12.17
C ALA A 99 44.46 8.09 -12.77
N PHE A 100 43.65 8.37 -13.79
CA PHE A 100 43.76 9.63 -14.54
C PHE A 100 42.51 10.50 -14.46
N ARG A 101 41.36 9.96 -14.02
CA ARG A 101 40.09 10.70 -13.96
C ARG A 101 39.47 10.79 -12.58
N ASP A 102 40.08 10.16 -11.56
CA ASP A 102 39.55 10.06 -10.19
C ASP A 102 38.12 9.44 -10.14
N ILE A 103 37.76 8.57 -11.10
CA ILE A 103 36.44 7.91 -11.17
C ILE A 103 36.62 6.40 -11.08
N ILE A 104 35.81 5.73 -10.26
CA ILE A 104 35.75 4.27 -10.19
C ILE A 104 34.68 3.78 -11.18
N GLN A 105 35.08 3.53 -12.42
CA GLN A 105 34.25 2.82 -13.39
C GLN A 105 34.44 1.32 -13.22
N ALA A 106 33.38 0.53 -13.06
CA ALA A 106 33.49 -0.91 -12.82
C ALA A 106 32.30 -1.73 -13.33
N GLU A 107 32.46 -3.04 -13.46
CA GLU A 107 31.35 -3.91 -13.86
C GLU A 107 30.27 -3.97 -12.76
N SER A 108 30.68 -4.19 -11.51
CA SER A 108 29.72 -4.35 -10.41
C SER A 108 30.21 -3.85 -9.07
N ILE A 109 29.25 -3.46 -8.23
CA ILE A 109 29.44 -3.25 -6.80
C ILE A 109 28.57 -4.23 -6.01
N ILE A 110 29.17 -4.88 -5.02
CA ILE A 110 28.53 -5.81 -4.10
C ILE A 110 28.66 -5.22 -2.71
N ILE A 111 27.54 -4.99 -2.04
CA ILE A 111 27.46 -4.39 -0.71
C ILE A 111 26.85 -5.42 0.23
N ASN A 112 27.63 -5.91 1.19
CA ASN A 112 27.20 -6.96 2.12
C ASN A 112 26.87 -6.38 3.50
N LYS A 113 25.70 -6.77 4.01
CA LYS A 113 25.13 -6.41 5.31
C LYS A 113 25.21 -4.92 5.66
N PRO A 114 24.83 -3.98 4.77
CA PRO A 114 24.79 -2.58 5.15
C PRO A 114 23.67 -2.31 6.16
N ARG A 115 24.02 -1.67 7.26
CA ARG A 115 23.11 -1.22 8.31
C ARG A 115 23.08 0.30 8.29
N VAL A 116 22.00 0.87 7.75
CA VAL A 116 21.79 2.32 7.66
C VAL A 116 20.80 2.76 8.74
N ILE A 117 21.14 3.81 9.49
CA ILE A 117 20.26 4.45 10.45
C ILE A 117 20.22 5.94 10.12
N LEU A 118 19.03 6.44 9.81
CA LEU A 118 18.75 7.86 9.62
C LEU A 118 18.01 8.38 10.85
N TYR A 119 18.67 9.26 11.59
CA TYR A 119 18.00 10.05 12.62
C TYR A 119 17.53 11.36 12.01
N LYS A 120 16.29 11.75 12.31
CA LYS A 120 15.75 13.01 11.84
C LYS A 120 14.83 13.66 12.86
N LYS A 121 14.72 14.97 12.79
CA LYS A 121 13.68 15.74 13.49
C LYS A 121 12.34 15.59 12.76
N GLY A 122 11.26 15.46 13.52
CA GLY A 122 9.90 15.26 13.02
C GLY A 122 9.57 13.83 12.59
N GLU A 123 8.29 13.55 12.40
CA GLU A 123 7.80 12.20 12.09
C GLU A 123 7.56 11.94 10.59
N LYS A 124 7.45 12.98 9.76
CA LYS A 124 7.13 12.83 8.32
C LYS A 124 8.33 12.38 7.51
N LEU A 125 8.23 11.27 6.77
CA LEU A 125 9.25 10.85 5.80
C LEU A 125 9.45 11.94 4.72
N ILE A 126 10.70 12.13 4.28
CA ILE A 126 11.05 13.07 3.23
C ILE A 126 10.44 12.55 1.92
N ASN A 127 9.67 13.40 1.24
CA ASN A 127 8.96 13.09 0.00
C ASN A 127 9.37 14.05 -1.14
N ASP A 128 10.65 14.42 -1.21
CA ASP A 128 11.14 15.29 -2.28
C ASP A 128 12.01 14.53 -3.29
N SER A 129 11.48 14.31 -4.49
CA SER A 129 12.24 13.73 -5.61
C SER A 129 13.47 14.56 -6.02
N LYS A 130 13.49 15.87 -5.72
CA LYS A 130 14.63 16.74 -6.05
C LYS A 130 15.84 16.50 -5.14
N SER A 131 15.63 16.07 -3.90
CA SER A 131 16.75 15.77 -2.98
C SER A 131 17.49 14.49 -3.41
N ILE A 132 16.78 13.46 -3.87
CA ILE A 132 17.38 12.19 -4.32
C ILE A 132 18.37 12.41 -5.48
N LYS A 133 18.02 13.23 -6.46
CA LYS A 133 18.92 13.55 -7.57
C LYS A 133 20.19 14.27 -7.09
N ASN A 134 20.01 15.39 -6.41
CA ASN A 134 21.10 16.30 -6.09
C ASN A 134 22.01 15.78 -4.96
N GLU A 135 21.46 15.02 -4.02
CA GLU A 135 22.18 14.55 -2.82
C GLU A 135 22.72 13.13 -2.96
N ILE A 136 22.12 12.29 -3.82
CA ILE A 136 22.51 10.87 -3.95
C ILE A 136 23.09 10.59 -5.33
N VAL A 137 22.33 10.80 -6.41
CA VAL A 137 22.70 10.28 -7.74
C VAL A 137 23.80 11.09 -8.42
N ASP A 138 23.68 12.42 -8.41
CA ASP A 138 24.70 13.31 -9.01
C ASP A 138 26.08 13.19 -8.33
N PRO A 139 26.17 13.15 -6.98
CA PRO A 139 27.44 12.88 -6.30
C PRO A 139 27.97 11.46 -6.55
N PHE A 140 27.10 10.46 -6.57
CA PHE A 140 27.51 9.06 -6.78
C PHE A 140 28.16 8.86 -8.16
N ARG A 141 27.55 9.37 -9.25
CA ARG A 141 28.12 9.24 -10.61
C ARG A 141 29.52 9.85 -10.74
N LYS A 142 29.79 10.94 -10.02
CA LYS A 142 31.11 11.62 -10.06
C LYS A 142 32.22 10.78 -9.44
N ILE A 143 31.88 9.75 -8.67
CA ILE A 143 32.83 8.96 -7.89
C ILE A 143 32.83 7.49 -8.34
N ILE A 144 31.65 6.92 -8.57
CA ILE A 144 31.45 5.50 -8.90
C ILE A 144 30.43 5.35 -10.03
N ALA A 145 30.81 4.65 -11.10
CA ALA A 145 29.95 4.27 -12.20
C ALA A 145 29.99 2.75 -12.39
N VAL A 146 28.86 2.06 -12.21
CA VAL A 146 28.78 0.61 -12.31
C VAL A 146 27.65 0.13 -13.20
N SER A 147 27.85 -0.99 -13.88
CA SER A 147 26.79 -1.65 -14.66
C SER A 147 25.82 -2.43 -13.78
N ASN A 148 26.28 -3.00 -12.66
CA ASN A 148 25.46 -3.84 -11.79
C ASN A 148 25.63 -3.47 -10.30
N ILE A 149 24.52 -3.49 -9.55
CA ILE A 149 24.50 -3.30 -8.09
C ILE A 149 23.87 -4.51 -7.43
N TYR A 150 24.59 -5.08 -6.48
CA TYR A 150 24.12 -6.18 -5.63
C TYR A 150 24.15 -5.76 -4.17
N LEU A 151 23.00 -5.83 -3.51
CA LEU A 151 22.86 -5.58 -2.08
C LEU A 151 22.50 -6.91 -1.41
N ASN A 152 23.31 -7.35 -0.45
CA ASN A 152 23.05 -8.57 0.29
C ASN A 152 22.74 -8.21 1.74
N ASP A 153 21.52 -8.54 2.18
CA ASP A 153 21.10 -8.46 3.58
C ASP A 153 21.22 -7.06 4.20
N GLY A 154 20.77 -6.05 3.45
CA GLY A 154 20.74 -4.66 3.92
C GLY A 154 19.64 -4.40 4.96
N THR A 155 19.84 -3.41 5.82
CA THR A 155 18.85 -2.99 6.81
C THR A 155 18.83 -1.46 6.91
N VAL A 156 17.64 -0.88 6.96
CA VAL A 156 17.43 0.57 7.01
C VAL A 156 16.48 0.90 8.14
N ASP A 157 16.85 1.83 9.02
CA ASP A 157 15.99 2.39 10.05
C ASP A 157 15.92 3.90 9.95
N VAL A 158 14.72 4.46 10.11
CA VAL A 158 14.50 5.90 10.27
C VAL A 158 13.91 6.14 11.64
N VAL A 159 14.62 6.90 12.47
CA VAL A 159 14.27 7.15 13.87
C VAL A 159 13.95 8.62 14.08
N SER A 160 12.84 8.89 14.76
CA SER A 160 12.48 10.24 15.19
C SER A 160 13.39 10.66 16.34
N LEU A 161 14.03 11.83 16.25
CA LEU A 161 14.76 12.42 17.37
C LEU A 161 13.84 12.91 18.48
N ASP A 162 12.62 13.33 18.15
CA ASP A 162 11.68 13.89 19.14
C ASP A 162 11.09 12.81 20.06
N THR A 163 10.91 11.59 19.54
CA THR A 163 10.25 10.50 20.28
C THR A 163 11.16 9.30 20.55
N GLU A 164 12.35 9.27 19.95
CA GLU A 164 13.28 8.14 19.92
C GLU A 164 12.66 6.82 19.42
N LYS A 165 11.53 6.91 18.70
CA LYS A 165 10.83 5.75 18.15
C LYS A 165 11.11 5.58 16.66
N PRO A 166 11.14 4.32 16.15
CA PRO A 166 11.24 4.07 14.73
C PRO A 166 9.99 4.59 14.01
N ILE A 167 10.22 5.30 12.92
CA ILE A 167 9.19 5.73 11.97
C ILE A 167 9.10 4.70 10.84
N PHE A 168 10.24 4.17 10.43
CA PHE A 168 10.35 3.25 9.31
C PHE A 168 11.50 2.29 9.58
N SER A 169 11.30 1.01 9.27
CA SER A 169 12.32 -0.01 9.39
C SER A 169 12.15 -1.01 8.26
N ILE A 170 13.23 -1.35 7.57
CA ILE A 170 13.28 -2.46 6.62
C ILE A 170 14.40 -3.38 7.05
N LYS A 171 14.12 -4.69 7.15
CA LYS A 171 15.12 -5.73 7.42
C LYS A 171 15.34 -6.64 6.22
N LYS A 172 16.59 -7.10 6.07
CA LYS A 172 17.06 -8.05 5.06
C LYS A 172 16.66 -7.68 3.63
N ILE A 173 17.18 -6.55 3.16
CA ILE A 173 17.05 -6.10 1.77
C ILE A 173 18.04 -6.89 0.93
N ILE A 174 17.53 -7.62 -0.04
CA ILE A 174 18.32 -8.23 -1.11
C ILE A 174 17.92 -7.53 -2.40
N LEU A 175 18.87 -6.87 -3.05
CA LEU A 175 18.66 -6.17 -4.32
C LEU A 175 19.64 -6.72 -5.35
N LYS A 176 19.12 -7.01 -6.55
CA LYS A 176 19.89 -7.17 -7.77
C LYS A 176 19.39 -6.14 -8.76
N LEU A 177 20.27 -5.28 -9.25
CA LEU A 177 19.97 -4.29 -10.26
C LEU A 177 21.05 -4.38 -11.34
N GLU A 178 20.66 -4.74 -12.56
CA GLU A 178 21.59 -5.12 -13.61
C GLU A 178 21.38 -4.30 -14.89
N GLY A 179 22.47 -4.06 -15.61
CA GLY A 179 22.47 -3.27 -16.85
C GLY A 179 22.09 -1.81 -16.63
N ILE A 180 22.60 -1.21 -15.55
CA ILE A 180 22.39 0.20 -15.21
C ILE A 180 23.00 1.09 -16.29
N LEU A 181 22.20 2.04 -16.76
CA LEU A 181 22.63 3.08 -17.68
C LEU A 181 22.29 4.45 -17.08
N ILE A 182 23.33 5.27 -16.91
CA ILE A 182 23.20 6.66 -16.44
C ILE A 182 23.80 7.58 -17.51
N THR A 183 22.96 8.45 -18.07
CA THR A 183 23.35 9.48 -19.04
C THR A 183 22.86 10.85 -18.58
N ASP A 184 23.32 11.93 -19.22
CA ASP A 184 22.80 13.28 -18.93
C ASP A 184 21.30 13.41 -19.19
N THR A 185 20.76 12.57 -20.08
CA THR A 185 19.32 12.47 -20.33
C THR A 185 18.60 11.77 -19.18
N THR A 186 19.08 10.60 -18.73
CA THR A 186 18.41 9.86 -17.64
C THR A 186 18.45 10.63 -16.33
N LEU A 187 19.50 11.42 -16.05
CA LEU A 187 19.58 12.28 -14.87
C LEU A 187 18.51 13.39 -14.81
N LYS A 188 17.85 13.69 -15.94
CA LYS A 188 16.73 14.63 -15.97
C LYS A 188 15.39 13.95 -15.68
N GLU A 189 15.34 12.62 -15.68
CA GLU A 189 14.14 11.83 -15.42
C GLU A 189 13.85 11.72 -13.91
N LYS A 190 12.61 11.32 -13.58
CA LYS A 190 12.18 11.10 -12.18
C LYS A 190 12.90 9.94 -11.49
N ILE A 191 13.21 8.91 -12.26
CA ILE A 191 14.11 7.83 -11.86
C ILE A 191 15.40 8.11 -12.63
N PRO A 192 16.45 8.63 -11.97
CA PRO A 192 17.62 9.18 -12.66
C PRO A 192 18.58 8.10 -13.21
N LEU A 193 18.07 6.93 -13.58
CA LEU A 193 18.79 5.78 -14.11
C LEU A 193 17.85 4.89 -14.92
N GLN A 194 18.40 4.19 -15.90
CA GLN A 194 17.75 3.07 -16.60
C GLN A 194 18.42 1.76 -16.20
N TYR A 195 17.72 0.63 -16.38
CA TYR A 195 18.23 -0.70 -16.05
C TYR A 195 17.60 -1.76 -16.96
N LYS A 196 18.27 -2.92 -17.09
CA LYS A 196 17.77 -4.08 -17.85
C LYS A 196 16.84 -4.95 -17.01
N SER A 197 17.22 -5.22 -15.77
CA SER A 197 16.48 -6.09 -14.85
C SER A 197 16.68 -5.65 -13.41
N TYR A 198 15.66 -5.90 -12.58
CA TYR A 198 15.78 -5.77 -11.14
C TYR A 198 15.05 -6.89 -10.40
N ALA A 199 15.60 -7.30 -9.27
CA ALA A 199 14.94 -8.15 -8.29
C ALA A 199 15.16 -7.57 -6.89
N LEU A 200 14.08 -7.38 -6.14
CA LEU A 200 14.10 -6.86 -4.78
C LEU A 200 13.32 -7.81 -3.86
N VAL A 201 13.98 -8.26 -2.80
CA VAL A 201 13.36 -9.02 -1.71
C VAL A 201 13.60 -8.27 -0.41
N ILE A 202 12.54 -8.13 0.37
CA ILE A 202 12.56 -7.56 1.72
C ILE A 202 11.89 -8.59 2.63
N ASP A 203 12.49 -8.88 3.79
CA ASP A 203 11.93 -9.84 4.75
C ASP A 203 10.84 -9.23 5.63
N SER A 204 11.05 -7.98 6.07
CA SER A 204 10.06 -7.27 6.88
C SER A 204 10.17 -5.76 6.68
N LEU A 205 9.02 -5.09 6.70
CA LEU A 205 8.89 -3.64 6.68
C LEU A 205 7.94 -3.19 7.79
N PHE A 206 8.39 -2.26 8.62
CA PHE A 206 7.58 -1.51 9.57
C PHE A 206 7.50 -0.06 9.10
N TYR A 207 6.31 0.53 9.13
CA TYR A 207 6.11 1.94 8.82
C TYR A 207 5.02 2.56 9.69
N ARG A 208 5.33 3.70 10.29
CA ARG A 208 4.40 4.51 11.09
C ARG A 208 4.02 5.77 10.31
N PRO A 209 2.97 5.73 9.48
CA PRO A 209 2.55 6.87 8.66
C PRO A 209 1.98 8.04 9.47
N SER A 210 1.51 7.78 10.69
CA SER A 210 0.95 8.79 11.60
C SER A 210 1.00 8.30 13.05
N ALA A 211 0.63 9.17 13.99
CA ALA A 211 0.46 8.79 15.39
C ALA A 211 -0.65 7.75 15.62
N PHE A 212 -1.59 7.59 14.68
CA PHE A 212 -2.76 6.73 14.83
C PHE A 212 -2.56 5.29 14.35
N TYR A 213 -1.65 5.07 13.40
CA TYR A 213 -1.53 3.79 12.72
C TYR A 213 -0.07 3.38 12.57
N HIS A 214 0.14 2.07 12.53
CA HIS A 214 1.37 1.49 12.00
C HIS A 214 1.02 0.39 10.99
N ILE A 215 1.92 0.21 10.04
CA ILE A 215 1.87 -0.79 9.00
C ILE A 215 3.01 -1.75 9.25
N ASN A 216 2.71 -3.05 9.25
CA ASN A 216 3.70 -4.11 9.12
C ASN A 216 3.47 -4.83 7.80
N ILE A 217 4.56 -5.17 7.15
CA ILE A 217 4.58 -6.10 6.03
C ILE A 217 5.64 -7.13 6.38
N GLY A 218 5.32 -8.41 6.18
CA GLY A 218 6.34 -9.45 6.15
C GLY A 218 7.13 -9.36 4.84
N LYS A 219 7.17 -10.47 4.11
CA LYS A 219 7.98 -10.55 2.89
C LYS A 219 7.39 -9.71 1.76
N ILE A 220 8.23 -8.89 1.14
CA ILE A 220 7.98 -8.27 -0.17
C ILE A 220 8.94 -8.90 -1.17
N SER A 221 8.44 -9.26 -2.35
CA SER A 221 9.27 -9.76 -3.43
C SER A 221 8.76 -9.19 -4.74
N THR A 222 9.63 -8.53 -5.49
CA THR A 222 9.30 -7.97 -6.80
C THR A 222 10.44 -8.20 -7.77
N GLU A 223 10.08 -8.54 -9.00
CA GLU A 223 11.00 -8.75 -10.10
C GLU A 223 10.28 -8.28 -11.36
N ASN A 224 10.81 -7.25 -12.02
CA ASN A 224 10.28 -6.65 -13.25
C ASN A 224 8.77 -6.37 -13.21
N ASN A 225 7.95 -7.33 -13.65
CA ASN A 225 6.50 -7.20 -13.83
C ASN A 225 5.66 -7.94 -12.77
N PHE A 226 6.28 -8.41 -11.69
CA PHE A 226 5.60 -9.11 -10.61
C PHE A 226 5.88 -8.44 -9.26
N LEU A 227 4.87 -8.43 -8.40
CA LEU A 227 4.98 -8.01 -7.01
C LEU A 227 4.17 -8.96 -6.13
N LYS A 228 4.79 -9.48 -5.08
CA LYS A 228 4.15 -10.26 -4.03
C LYS A 228 4.43 -9.64 -2.68
N ILE A 229 3.37 -9.50 -1.89
CA ILE A 229 3.39 -9.00 -0.53
C ILE A 229 2.79 -10.08 0.35
N ASN A 230 3.45 -10.41 1.46
CA ASN A 230 2.98 -11.35 2.46
C ASN A 230 2.83 -10.71 3.83
N ASN A 231 1.82 -11.17 4.59
CA ASN A 231 1.57 -10.78 5.97
C ASN A 231 1.51 -9.25 6.15
N PHE A 232 0.54 -8.62 5.49
CA PHE A 232 0.26 -7.20 5.66
C PHE A 232 -0.64 -6.98 6.87
N SER A 233 -0.36 -5.91 7.63
CA SER A 233 -1.28 -5.39 8.63
C SER A 233 -1.20 -3.86 8.71
N ASN A 234 -2.34 -3.19 8.75
CA ASN A 234 -2.49 -1.81 9.19
C ASN A 234 -3.33 -1.81 10.47
N ILE A 235 -2.73 -1.42 11.58
CA ILE A 235 -3.32 -1.57 12.92
C ILE A 235 -3.33 -0.21 13.63
N PRO A 236 -4.47 0.16 14.26
CA PRO A 236 -4.53 1.31 15.16
C PRO A 236 -3.50 1.20 16.30
N GLN A 237 -2.85 2.31 16.65
CA GLN A 237 -1.91 2.36 17.78
C GLN A 237 -2.59 2.49 19.15
N PHE A 238 -3.88 2.83 19.16
CA PHE A 238 -4.67 3.00 20.37
C PHE A 238 -5.84 2.01 20.37
N ASP A 239 -6.29 1.62 21.56
CA ASP A 239 -7.61 1.00 21.72
C ASP A 239 -8.74 1.95 21.25
N ARG A 240 -9.95 1.40 21.05
CA ARG A 240 -11.07 2.19 20.53
C ARG A 240 -11.40 3.42 21.39
N PRO A 241 -11.51 3.34 22.73
CA PRO A 241 -11.77 4.51 23.55
C PRO A 241 -10.73 5.62 23.40
N ASN A 242 -9.44 5.28 23.47
CA ASN A 242 -8.37 6.27 23.37
C ASN A 242 -8.20 6.80 21.93
N PHE A 243 -8.49 5.99 20.92
CA PHE A 243 -8.51 6.44 19.54
C PHE A 243 -9.63 7.45 19.31
N VAL A 244 -10.86 7.11 19.71
CA VAL A 244 -12.06 7.96 19.51
C VAL A 244 -11.94 9.28 20.26
N LYS A 245 -11.40 9.27 21.49
CA LYS A 245 -11.15 10.51 22.28
C LYS A 245 -10.21 11.50 21.59
N ARG A 246 -9.37 11.03 20.66
CA ARG A 246 -8.41 11.85 19.91
C ARG A 246 -8.96 12.35 18.57
N LEU A 247 -10.22 12.06 18.25
CA LEU A 247 -10.86 12.49 17.02
C LEU A 247 -11.67 13.77 17.24
N ASP A 248 -11.42 14.79 16.42
CA ASP A 248 -12.24 16.01 16.41
C ASP A 248 -13.64 15.77 15.83
N LYS A 249 -13.75 14.83 14.89
CA LYS A 249 -14.97 14.44 14.16
C LYS A 249 -15.02 12.93 13.94
N GLU A 250 -16.22 12.40 13.76
CA GLU A 250 -16.41 10.97 13.52
C GLU A 250 -15.58 10.50 12.31
N LYS A 251 -14.85 9.40 12.50
CA LYS A 251 -14.01 8.80 11.45
C LYS A 251 -13.92 7.30 11.65
N ASP A 252 -13.86 6.59 10.55
CA ASP A 252 -13.64 5.15 10.56
C ASP A 252 -12.24 4.81 11.08
N ILE A 253 -12.21 3.81 11.95
CA ILE A 253 -11.02 3.14 12.44
C ILE A 253 -10.87 1.83 11.66
N TYR A 254 -9.72 1.66 11.01
CA TYR A 254 -9.47 0.55 10.09
C TYR A 254 -8.43 -0.41 10.66
N THR A 255 -8.86 -1.62 11.00
CA THR A 255 -7.93 -2.73 11.27
C THR A 255 -7.94 -3.66 10.07
N LEU A 256 -6.85 -3.65 9.29
CA LEU A 256 -6.78 -4.31 7.99
C LEU A 256 -5.63 -5.31 8.00
N LYS A 257 -5.87 -6.57 7.65
CA LYS A 257 -4.84 -7.61 7.57
C LYS A 257 -5.06 -8.54 6.38
N PHE A 258 -4.01 -8.92 5.65
CA PHE A 258 -4.09 -9.97 4.63
C PHE A 258 -2.85 -10.84 4.61
N ASP A 259 -3.02 -12.11 4.22
CA ASP A 259 -1.93 -13.10 4.17
C ASP A 259 -1.04 -12.89 2.94
N SER A 260 -1.67 -12.62 1.79
CA SER A 260 -0.94 -12.34 0.56
C SER A 260 -1.68 -11.42 -0.40
N ALA A 261 -0.91 -10.59 -1.09
CA ALA A 261 -1.33 -9.84 -2.27
C ALA A 261 -0.33 -10.10 -3.42
N GLN A 262 -0.83 -10.31 -4.63
CA GLN A 262 -0.02 -10.57 -5.82
C GLN A 262 -0.48 -9.69 -6.97
N VAL A 263 0.46 -8.98 -7.59
CA VAL A 263 0.27 -8.19 -8.81
C VAL A 263 0.99 -8.91 -9.95
N SER A 264 0.27 -9.20 -11.03
CA SER A 264 0.81 -9.87 -12.22
C SER A 264 0.78 -8.95 -13.44
N LYS A 265 1.83 -9.03 -14.27
CA LYS A 265 2.03 -8.18 -15.45
C LYS A 265 1.93 -6.69 -15.09
N MET A 266 2.61 -6.33 -14.02
CA MET A 266 2.76 -4.95 -13.53
C MET A 266 3.62 -4.15 -14.50
N ASP A 267 3.16 -2.96 -14.85
CA ASP A 267 3.87 -1.96 -15.65
C ASP A 267 3.66 -0.60 -14.98
N TRP A 268 4.73 -0.01 -14.49
CA TRP A 268 4.70 1.24 -13.75
C TRP A 268 5.92 2.08 -14.06
N GLY A 269 5.79 3.39 -13.86
CA GLY A 269 6.91 4.30 -14.05
C GLY A 269 6.44 5.74 -14.12
N PHE A 270 7.21 6.57 -14.81
CA PHE A 270 6.87 7.96 -15.06
C PHE A 270 6.88 8.22 -16.57
N LYS A 271 5.87 8.95 -17.06
CA LYS A 271 5.81 9.46 -18.43
C LYS A 271 5.47 10.94 -18.37
N ASN A 272 6.34 11.80 -18.92
CA ASN A 272 6.20 13.26 -18.85
C ASN A 272 5.99 13.74 -17.39
N ASP A 273 6.87 13.33 -16.49
CA ASP A 273 6.81 13.59 -15.03
C ASP A 273 5.56 13.09 -14.30
N ARG A 274 4.68 12.35 -14.97
CA ARG A 274 3.47 11.78 -14.40
C ARG A 274 3.68 10.30 -14.13
N PHE A 275 3.48 9.91 -12.87
CA PHE A 275 3.42 8.50 -12.51
C PHE A 275 2.35 7.78 -13.33
N TYR A 276 2.53 6.49 -13.62
CA TYR A 276 1.48 5.62 -14.11
C TYR A 276 1.62 4.23 -13.49
N PHE A 277 0.50 3.53 -13.39
CA PHE A 277 0.46 2.15 -12.90
C PHE A 277 -0.56 1.34 -13.67
N LYS A 278 -0.13 0.20 -14.20
CA LYS A 278 -0.94 -0.76 -14.94
C LYS A 278 -0.66 -2.17 -14.43
N ALA A 279 -1.68 -3.01 -14.38
CA ALA A 279 -1.55 -4.43 -14.10
C ALA A 279 -2.70 -5.22 -14.74
N ASN A 280 -2.44 -6.48 -15.11
CA ASN A 280 -3.50 -7.37 -15.55
C ASN A 280 -4.31 -7.92 -14.37
N SER A 281 -3.63 -8.27 -13.27
CA SER A 281 -4.29 -8.90 -12.13
C SER A 281 -3.71 -8.42 -10.82
N LEU A 282 -4.60 -8.15 -9.86
CA LEU A 282 -4.29 -7.99 -8.44
C LEU A 282 -5.14 -8.99 -7.64
N VAL A 283 -4.51 -9.93 -6.94
CA VAL A 283 -5.21 -10.93 -6.12
C VAL A 283 -4.81 -10.77 -4.66
N ILE A 284 -5.79 -10.56 -3.78
CA ILE A 284 -5.60 -10.46 -2.32
C ILE A 284 -6.31 -11.65 -1.66
N ASN A 285 -5.57 -12.45 -0.89
CA ASN A 285 -6.11 -13.62 -0.19
C ASN A 285 -6.22 -13.37 1.32
N HIS A 286 -7.30 -13.88 1.92
CA HIS A 286 -7.59 -13.80 3.36
C HIS A 286 -7.54 -12.36 3.89
N PHE A 287 -8.20 -11.45 3.19
CA PHE A 287 -8.29 -10.07 3.64
C PHE A 287 -9.29 -9.97 4.80
N ASN A 288 -8.80 -9.81 6.02
CA ASN A 288 -9.59 -9.54 7.20
C ASN A 288 -9.64 -8.02 7.45
N ALA A 289 -10.79 -7.43 7.15
CA ALA A 289 -11.04 -6.00 7.32
C ALA A 289 -12.07 -5.77 8.43
N ASN A 290 -11.68 -5.03 9.47
CA ASN A 290 -12.58 -4.48 10.47
C ASN A 290 -12.64 -2.96 10.31
N ILE A 291 -13.84 -2.45 10.12
CA ILE A 291 -14.14 -1.03 10.00
C ILE A 291 -15.04 -0.67 11.17
N TYR A 292 -14.52 0.11 12.10
CA TYR A 292 -15.24 0.53 13.30
C TYR A 292 -15.51 2.04 13.27
N ARG A 293 -16.72 2.45 13.64
CA ARG A 293 -17.11 3.85 13.78
C ARG A 293 -17.71 4.12 15.16
N GLY A 294 -17.01 4.91 15.96
CA GLY A 294 -17.58 5.52 17.17
C GLY A 294 -18.39 6.76 16.82
N LYS A 295 -19.63 6.86 17.31
CA LYS A 295 -20.54 7.98 17.09
C LYS A 295 -20.49 9.05 18.19
N MET A 296 -19.55 8.94 19.12
CA MET A 296 -19.36 9.90 20.21
C MET A 296 -18.78 11.25 19.75
N PRO A 297 -17.80 11.31 18.81
CA PRO A 297 -17.32 12.58 18.25
C PRO A 297 -18.38 13.27 17.38
N LYS A 298 -18.19 14.56 17.09
CA LYS A 298 -19.11 15.34 16.24
C LYS A 298 -19.20 14.75 14.82
N ASP A 299 -20.38 14.86 14.21
CA ASP A 299 -20.60 14.45 12.83
C ASP A 299 -19.63 15.14 11.84
N ASP A 300 -19.17 14.38 10.85
CA ASP A 300 -18.42 14.90 9.71
C ASP A 300 -19.37 15.22 8.56
N LEU A 301 -19.68 16.51 8.41
CA LEU A 301 -20.56 17.05 7.38
C LEU A 301 -19.87 17.32 6.03
N SER A 302 -18.65 16.79 5.83
CA SER A 302 -18.00 16.89 4.53
C SER A 302 -18.64 15.98 3.50
N LYS A 303 -18.81 16.47 2.27
CA LYS A 303 -19.30 15.69 1.14
C LYS A 303 -18.48 14.41 0.95
N LYS A 304 -19.17 13.28 0.86
CA LYS A 304 -18.59 11.98 0.53
C LYS A 304 -18.82 11.73 -0.96
N TYR A 305 -17.76 11.55 -1.72
CA TYR A 305 -17.87 11.31 -3.16
C TYR A 305 -18.13 9.83 -3.47
N LEU A 306 -18.87 9.58 -4.56
CA LEU A 306 -19.07 8.22 -5.08
C LEU A 306 -17.81 7.69 -5.77
N TYR A 307 -17.70 6.37 -5.90
CA TYR A 307 -16.46 5.71 -6.33
C TYR A 307 -16.01 6.05 -7.75
N ASN A 308 -16.96 6.29 -8.64
CA ASN A 308 -16.67 6.72 -9.99
C ASN A 308 -16.05 8.14 -9.99
N HIS A 309 -16.53 9.07 -9.15
CA HIS A 309 -15.90 10.39 -8.93
C HIS A 309 -14.48 10.26 -8.38
N LEU A 310 -14.30 9.40 -7.37
CA LEU A 310 -12.99 9.14 -6.76
C LEU A 310 -11.98 8.62 -7.80
N LEU A 311 -12.37 7.63 -8.61
CA LEU A 311 -11.53 7.09 -9.70
C LEU A 311 -11.30 8.11 -10.82
N ARG A 312 -12.31 8.91 -11.17
CA ARG A 312 -12.22 9.94 -12.21
C ARG A 312 -11.16 10.99 -11.87
N ASN A 313 -11.06 11.36 -10.60
CA ASN A 313 -10.19 12.44 -10.12
C ASN A 313 -8.78 12.00 -9.70
N ILE A 314 -8.42 10.72 -9.86
CA ILE A 314 -7.04 10.27 -9.76
C ILE A 314 -6.21 10.96 -10.85
N LYS A 315 -5.14 11.65 -10.46
CA LYS A 315 -4.35 12.53 -11.36
C LYS A 315 -3.28 11.79 -12.19
N PHE A 316 -3.36 10.47 -12.27
CA PHE A 316 -2.43 9.64 -13.02
C PHE A 316 -3.13 8.47 -13.69
N PRO A 317 -2.60 7.91 -14.80
CA PRO A 317 -3.12 6.68 -15.39
C PRO A 317 -2.99 5.52 -14.41
N LEU A 318 -4.13 5.02 -13.95
CA LEU A 318 -4.26 3.80 -13.16
C LEU A 318 -5.06 2.79 -13.98
N GLN A 319 -4.58 1.56 -14.09
CA GLN A 319 -5.31 0.46 -14.71
C GLN A 319 -5.04 -0.86 -14.00
N ILE A 320 -6.10 -1.57 -13.63
CA ILE A 320 -6.07 -2.95 -13.16
C ILE A 320 -7.19 -3.69 -13.88
N ASP A 321 -6.84 -4.63 -14.76
CA ASP A 321 -7.86 -5.31 -15.56
C ASP A 321 -8.78 -6.16 -14.68
N THR A 322 -8.21 -6.87 -13.69
CA THR A 322 -8.97 -7.65 -12.70
C THR A 322 -8.38 -7.51 -11.30
N LEU A 323 -9.21 -7.11 -10.34
CA LEU A 323 -8.95 -7.21 -8.91
C LEU A 323 -9.78 -8.36 -8.33
N GLN A 324 -9.16 -9.23 -7.54
CA GLN A 324 -9.82 -10.27 -6.77
C GLN A 324 -9.45 -10.16 -5.29
N VAL A 325 -10.47 -10.26 -4.44
CA VAL A 325 -10.33 -10.44 -3.00
C VAL A 325 -10.96 -11.80 -2.68
N LEU A 326 -10.19 -12.74 -2.15
CA LEU A 326 -10.58 -14.13 -2.03
C LEU A 326 -10.51 -14.62 -0.59
N LYS A 327 -11.49 -15.45 -0.18
CA LYS A 327 -11.54 -16.11 1.13
C LYS A 327 -11.42 -15.12 2.30
N SER A 328 -12.05 -13.97 2.16
CA SER A 328 -11.86 -12.83 3.05
C SER A 328 -12.96 -12.71 4.09
N LYS A 329 -12.82 -11.72 4.99
CA LYS A 329 -13.83 -11.35 5.96
C LYS A 329 -13.92 -9.84 6.07
N LEU A 330 -15.13 -9.30 6.04
CA LEU A 330 -15.40 -7.90 6.35
C LEU A 330 -16.31 -7.82 7.57
N VAL A 331 -15.94 -6.96 8.52
CA VAL A 331 -16.74 -6.65 9.71
C VAL A 331 -16.90 -5.14 9.77
N TYR A 332 -18.14 -4.67 9.76
CA TYR A 332 -18.47 -3.27 10.02
C TYR A 332 -19.09 -3.16 11.41
N GLU A 333 -18.62 -2.20 12.19
CA GLU A 333 -19.08 -1.93 13.54
C GLU A 333 -19.41 -0.46 13.69
N GLU A 334 -20.53 -0.16 14.31
CA GLU A 334 -20.87 1.17 14.76
C GLU A 334 -21.19 1.12 16.25
N GLU A 335 -20.78 2.12 17.01
CA GLU A 335 -21.01 2.18 18.45
C GLU A 335 -21.42 3.59 18.87
N LYS A 336 -22.58 3.72 19.52
CA LYS A 336 -23.11 5.00 20.02
C LYS A 336 -22.46 5.42 21.33
N ASP A 337 -22.32 4.46 22.23
CA ASP A 337 -21.70 4.61 23.54
C ASP A 337 -20.99 3.30 23.89
N PHE A 338 -19.82 3.39 24.55
CA PHE A 338 -19.01 2.22 24.90
C PHE A 338 -19.66 1.29 25.93
N SER A 339 -20.68 1.77 26.67
CA SER A 339 -21.44 0.97 27.64
C SER A 339 -22.50 0.08 26.98
N GLU A 340 -22.96 0.43 25.77
CA GLU A 340 -23.98 -0.32 25.04
C GLU A 340 -23.39 -1.42 24.13
N GLY A 341 -22.11 -1.29 23.79
CA GLY A 341 -21.43 -2.16 22.83
C GLY A 341 -21.75 -1.80 21.36
N PRO A 342 -20.97 -2.32 20.40
CA PRO A 342 -21.17 -2.03 19.00
C PRO A 342 -22.31 -2.85 18.37
N GLY A 343 -23.04 -2.22 17.45
CA GLY A 343 -23.81 -2.94 16.44
C GLY A 343 -22.85 -3.49 15.38
N VAL A 344 -22.96 -4.78 15.07
CA VAL A 344 -21.99 -5.49 14.22
C VAL A 344 -22.66 -6.09 12.99
N LEU A 345 -22.08 -5.85 11.81
CA LEU A 345 -22.40 -6.51 10.55
C LEU A 345 -21.22 -7.37 10.11
N ASN A 346 -21.47 -8.67 9.89
CA ASN A 346 -20.44 -9.63 9.47
C ASN A 346 -20.69 -10.11 8.04
N PHE A 347 -19.63 -10.12 7.24
CA PHE A 347 -19.58 -10.67 5.89
C PHE A 347 -18.45 -11.71 5.85
N ASP A 348 -18.79 -12.96 6.12
CA ASP A 348 -17.86 -14.08 6.15
C ASP A 348 -17.72 -14.71 4.74
N LYS A 349 -16.65 -15.46 4.50
CA LYS A 349 -16.34 -16.07 3.19
C LYS A 349 -16.48 -15.05 2.04
N PHE A 350 -16.02 -13.83 2.27
CA PHE A 350 -16.16 -12.70 1.36
C PHE A 350 -15.26 -12.89 0.15
N ASN A 351 -15.86 -12.84 -1.04
CA ASN A 351 -15.17 -12.85 -2.32
C ASN A 351 -15.65 -11.66 -3.15
N LEU A 352 -14.71 -10.92 -3.71
CA LEU A 352 -14.98 -9.80 -4.62
C LEU A 352 -14.16 -9.97 -5.89
N GLN A 353 -14.78 -9.73 -7.04
CA GLN A 353 -14.11 -9.57 -8.32
C GLN A 353 -14.51 -8.23 -8.91
N ALA A 354 -13.53 -7.37 -9.19
CA ALA A 354 -13.73 -6.11 -9.91
C ALA A 354 -12.96 -6.13 -11.22
N THR A 355 -13.58 -5.76 -12.33
CA THR A 355 -12.94 -5.67 -13.64
C THR A 355 -12.93 -4.24 -14.16
N ASN A 356 -11.96 -3.91 -15.02
CA ASN A 356 -11.79 -2.60 -15.66
C ASN A 356 -11.57 -1.45 -14.65
N LEU A 357 -10.88 -1.70 -13.53
CA LEU A 357 -10.55 -0.64 -12.58
C LEU A 357 -9.55 0.33 -13.22
N ARG A 358 -10.03 1.53 -13.55
CA ARG A 358 -9.22 2.56 -14.21
C ARG A 358 -9.47 3.94 -13.62
N SER A 359 -8.45 4.80 -13.63
CA SER A 359 -8.68 6.22 -13.39
C SER A 359 -9.30 6.89 -14.61
N GLY A 360 -9.98 8.03 -14.40
CA GLY A 360 -10.49 8.85 -15.50
C GLY A 360 -9.42 9.66 -16.23
N PHE A 361 -8.15 9.51 -15.83
CA PHE A 361 -7.07 10.39 -16.27
C PHE A 361 -6.77 10.26 -17.77
N GLY A 362 -7.02 11.32 -18.54
CA GLY A 362 -6.72 11.38 -19.98
C GLY A 362 -7.61 10.48 -20.85
N LEU A 363 -8.68 9.90 -20.30
CA LEU A 363 -9.58 9.01 -21.03
C LEU A 363 -10.76 9.78 -21.64
N LYS A 364 -11.06 9.49 -22.90
CA LYS A 364 -12.29 9.96 -23.59
C LYS A 364 -13.45 8.97 -23.51
N LYS A 365 -13.13 7.68 -23.40
CA LYS A 365 -14.08 6.56 -23.28
C LYS A 365 -13.42 5.46 -22.45
N THR A 366 -14.22 4.76 -21.64
CA THR A 366 -13.80 3.56 -20.92
C THR A 366 -15.00 2.63 -20.75
N ALA A 367 -14.72 1.33 -20.65
CA ALA A 367 -15.71 0.37 -20.20
C ALA A 367 -16.07 0.63 -18.73
N ASP A 368 -17.25 0.18 -18.33
CA ASP A 368 -17.71 0.27 -16.95
C ASP A 368 -16.83 -0.58 -16.04
N VAL A 369 -16.64 -0.08 -14.83
CA VAL A 369 -16.17 -0.88 -13.71
C VAL A 369 -17.31 -1.82 -13.35
N LYS A 370 -17.02 -3.12 -13.27
CA LYS A 370 -17.99 -4.14 -12.86
C LYS A 370 -17.45 -4.85 -11.64
N ILE A 371 -18.24 -4.93 -10.59
CA ILE A 371 -17.89 -5.48 -9.28
C ILE A 371 -18.91 -6.56 -8.95
N LYS A 372 -18.42 -7.76 -8.67
CA LYS A 372 -19.22 -8.88 -8.19
C LYS A 372 -18.78 -9.24 -6.79
N VAL A 373 -19.72 -9.37 -5.88
CA VAL A 373 -19.47 -9.77 -4.49
C VAL A 373 -20.28 -11.01 -4.17
N ARG A 374 -19.64 -11.98 -3.51
CA ARG A 374 -20.29 -13.17 -2.94
C ARG A 374 -19.78 -13.37 -1.52
N CYS A 375 -20.67 -13.47 -0.56
CA CYS A 375 -20.30 -13.71 0.83
C CYS A 375 -21.43 -14.42 1.59
N ILE A 376 -21.16 -14.77 2.84
CA ILE A 376 -22.15 -15.21 3.81
C ILE A 376 -22.36 -14.07 4.81
N PHE A 377 -23.51 -13.41 4.70
CA PHE A 377 -23.92 -12.35 5.60
C PHE A 377 -24.40 -12.93 6.93
N MET A 378 -24.00 -12.31 8.04
CA MET A 378 -24.42 -12.66 9.40
C MET A 378 -24.33 -14.17 9.71
N LYS A 379 -23.24 -14.80 9.25
CA LYS A 379 -22.85 -16.22 9.43
C LYS A 379 -23.56 -17.28 8.60
N ASN A 380 -24.82 -17.10 8.22
CA ASN A 380 -25.61 -18.17 7.58
C ASN A 380 -26.32 -17.78 6.27
N SER A 381 -26.34 -16.50 5.89
CA SER A 381 -27.20 -16.02 4.81
C SER A 381 -26.39 -15.69 3.54
N PRO A 382 -26.46 -16.49 2.46
CA PRO A 382 -25.75 -16.20 1.23
C PRO A 382 -26.20 -14.87 0.62
N LEU A 383 -25.23 -14.00 0.31
CA LEU A 383 -25.43 -12.70 -0.33
C LEU A 383 -24.61 -12.64 -1.62
N SER A 384 -25.27 -12.29 -2.72
CA SER A 384 -24.64 -11.99 -4.02
C SER A 384 -25.01 -10.58 -4.47
N VAL A 385 -24.02 -9.82 -4.95
CA VAL A 385 -24.21 -8.44 -5.43
C VAL A 385 -23.47 -8.27 -6.76
N ASP A 386 -24.13 -7.66 -7.73
CA ASP A 386 -23.52 -7.12 -8.94
C ASP A 386 -23.64 -5.60 -8.91
N TRP A 387 -22.54 -4.90 -9.09
CA TRP A 387 -22.47 -3.44 -9.05
C TRP A 387 -21.65 -2.94 -10.23
N SER A 388 -22.12 -1.91 -10.91
CA SER A 388 -21.41 -1.30 -12.02
C SER A 388 -21.56 0.21 -12.05
N PHE A 389 -20.57 0.88 -12.62
CA PHE A 389 -20.58 2.32 -12.87
C PHE A 389 -19.56 2.68 -13.94
N ASN A 390 -19.78 3.81 -14.62
CA ASN A 390 -18.79 4.37 -15.54
C ASN A 390 -17.94 5.45 -14.84
N VAL A 391 -16.61 5.31 -14.90
CA VAL A 391 -15.69 6.28 -14.28
C VAL A 391 -15.87 7.69 -14.87
N LEU A 392 -16.18 7.79 -16.17
CA LEU A 392 -16.30 9.07 -16.86
C LEU A 392 -17.70 9.71 -16.74
N ASP A 393 -18.68 9.02 -16.16
CA ASP A 393 -20.02 9.58 -15.95
C ASP A 393 -19.98 10.71 -14.91
N LYS A 394 -20.21 11.95 -15.37
CA LYS A 394 -20.17 13.16 -14.56
C LYS A 394 -21.34 13.30 -13.58
N ASN A 395 -22.44 12.58 -13.81
CA ASN A 395 -23.57 12.56 -12.87
C ASN A 395 -23.36 11.58 -11.73
N ASP A 396 -22.28 10.80 -11.80
CA ASP A 396 -21.96 9.76 -10.84
C ASP A 396 -22.95 8.60 -10.77
N GLY A 397 -23.49 8.22 -11.93
CA GLY A 397 -24.41 7.11 -12.12
C GLY A 397 -23.79 5.75 -11.80
N PHE A 398 -24.60 4.91 -11.15
CA PHE A 398 -24.29 3.52 -10.86
C PHE A 398 -25.55 2.65 -10.96
N HIS A 399 -25.33 1.35 -11.18
CA HIS A 399 -26.34 0.30 -11.13
C HIS A 399 -25.89 -0.77 -10.15
N ILE A 400 -26.71 -1.08 -9.15
CA ILE A 400 -26.42 -2.11 -8.16
C ILE A 400 -27.64 -3.01 -7.94
N GLN A 401 -27.41 -4.31 -8.01
CA GLN A 401 -28.41 -5.33 -7.77
C GLN A 401 -27.85 -6.41 -6.87
N GLY A 402 -28.71 -7.08 -6.12
CA GLY A 402 -28.26 -8.17 -5.27
C GLY A 402 -29.41 -9.00 -4.75
N ALA A 403 -29.06 -10.16 -4.22
CA ALA A 403 -29.98 -11.08 -3.59
C ALA A 403 -29.35 -11.67 -2.32
N ILE A 404 -30.15 -11.74 -1.27
CA ILE A 404 -29.85 -12.48 -0.05
C ILE A 404 -30.92 -13.55 0.17
N SER A 405 -30.50 -14.73 0.59
CA SER A 405 -31.39 -15.87 0.81
C SER A 405 -31.28 -16.43 2.21
N ASN A 406 -32.37 -17.04 2.68
CA ASN A 406 -32.48 -17.72 3.97
C ASN A 406 -32.01 -16.85 5.14
N PHE A 407 -32.43 -15.59 5.13
CA PHE A 407 -32.01 -14.63 6.13
C PHE A 407 -32.84 -14.76 7.40
N ASP A 408 -32.20 -15.26 8.46
CA ASP A 408 -32.76 -15.29 9.80
C ASP A 408 -32.82 -13.86 10.34
N VAL A 409 -34.03 -13.30 10.36
CA VAL A 409 -34.27 -11.92 10.76
C VAL A 409 -33.90 -11.71 12.24
N ALA A 410 -33.92 -12.76 13.07
CA ALA A 410 -33.48 -12.68 14.46
C ALA A 410 -31.98 -12.39 14.58
N ALA A 411 -31.16 -12.75 13.58
CA ALA A 411 -29.73 -12.44 13.55
C ALA A 411 -29.47 -10.92 13.54
N MET A 412 -30.43 -10.11 13.06
CA MET A 412 -30.36 -8.64 13.13
C MET A 412 -30.54 -8.08 14.52
N GLY A 413 -31.02 -8.86 15.49
CA GLY A 413 -31.23 -8.38 16.86
C GLY A 413 -29.98 -7.75 17.48
N ARG A 414 -28.77 -8.22 17.11
CA ARG A 414 -27.48 -7.66 17.55
C ARG A 414 -27.24 -6.23 17.06
N PHE A 415 -27.85 -5.86 15.94
CA PHE A 415 -27.80 -4.50 15.40
C PHE A 415 -29.07 -3.71 15.77
N SER A 416 -30.26 -4.28 15.56
CA SER A 416 -31.53 -3.57 15.72
C SER A 416 -31.90 -3.26 17.17
N LYS A 417 -31.54 -4.12 18.14
CA LYS A 417 -31.90 -3.92 19.55
C LYS A 417 -31.20 -2.69 20.15
N PRO A 418 -29.86 -2.52 20.07
CA PRO A 418 -29.21 -1.31 20.57
C PRO A 418 -29.54 -0.06 19.73
N TYR A 419 -29.68 -0.19 18.40
CA TYR A 419 -29.86 0.98 17.53
C TYR A 419 -31.29 1.50 17.44
N MET A 420 -32.25 0.58 17.25
CA MET A 420 -33.64 0.88 16.93
C MET A 420 -34.58 0.62 18.11
N LYS A 421 -34.11 -0.02 19.18
CA LYS A 421 -34.95 -0.51 20.29
C LYS A 421 -36.08 -1.39 19.77
N ALA A 422 -35.77 -2.23 18.77
CA ALA A 422 -36.68 -3.16 18.14
C ALA A 422 -35.97 -4.48 17.84
N SER A 423 -36.71 -5.58 17.85
CA SER A 423 -36.26 -6.88 17.35
C SER A 423 -37.32 -7.48 16.47
N PHE A 424 -36.89 -8.31 15.54
CA PHE A 424 -37.73 -8.90 14.52
C PHE A 424 -37.53 -10.42 14.56
N THR A 425 -38.60 -11.18 14.35
CA THR A 425 -38.56 -12.64 14.16
C THR A 425 -39.24 -13.00 12.86
N GLY A 426 -38.94 -14.16 12.30
CA GLY A 426 -39.43 -14.58 10.98
C GLY A 426 -38.26 -14.94 10.07
N VAL A 427 -38.56 -15.45 8.87
CA VAL A 427 -37.55 -15.87 7.90
C VAL A 427 -37.76 -15.09 6.61
N PHE A 428 -36.71 -14.44 6.13
CA PHE A 428 -36.69 -13.88 4.78
C PHE A 428 -36.09 -14.94 3.85
N ASN A 429 -36.96 -15.69 3.16
CA ASN A 429 -36.56 -16.73 2.22
C ASN A 429 -35.68 -16.14 1.11
N LYS A 430 -36.10 -15.02 0.53
CA LYS A 430 -35.34 -14.30 -0.47
C LYS A 430 -35.70 -12.82 -0.48
N TYR A 431 -34.68 -11.98 -0.33
CA TYR A 431 -34.77 -10.55 -0.64
C TYR A 431 -33.91 -10.27 -1.86
N SER A 432 -34.45 -9.55 -2.86
CA SER A 432 -33.71 -9.12 -4.03
C SER A 432 -33.98 -7.67 -4.32
N PHE A 433 -32.95 -6.93 -4.74
CA PHE A 433 -33.06 -5.50 -5.07
C PHE A 433 -32.34 -5.20 -6.38
N ASN A 434 -32.82 -4.16 -7.06
CA ASN A 434 -32.23 -3.62 -8.28
C ASN A 434 -32.40 -2.09 -8.27
N PHE A 435 -31.29 -1.37 -8.06
CA PHE A 435 -31.28 0.08 -7.92
C PHE A 435 -30.33 0.74 -8.94
N TYR A 436 -30.82 1.84 -9.52
CA TYR A 436 -30.06 2.80 -10.30
C TYR A 436 -29.97 4.09 -9.49
N GLY A 437 -28.77 4.62 -9.30
CA GLY A 437 -28.60 5.84 -8.53
C GLY A 437 -27.47 6.70 -9.04
N ASN A 438 -27.36 7.89 -8.48
CA ASN A 438 -26.33 8.88 -8.78
C ASN A 438 -25.96 9.70 -7.54
N ASP A 439 -25.25 10.82 -7.70
CA ASP A 439 -24.84 11.68 -6.57
C ASP A 439 -26.02 12.29 -5.79
N ASN A 440 -27.25 12.24 -6.32
CA ASN A 440 -28.44 12.90 -5.79
C ASN A 440 -29.56 11.94 -5.37
N ILE A 441 -29.84 10.89 -6.16
CA ILE A 441 -31.04 10.05 -5.98
C ILE A 441 -30.78 8.58 -6.33
N SER A 442 -31.56 7.69 -5.74
CA SER A 442 -31.62 6.26 -6.05
C SER A 442 -33.06 5.89 -6.37
N LYS A 443 -33.24 5.15 -7.46
CA LYS A 443 -34.52 4.62 -7.92
C LYS A 443 -34.39 3.15 -8.26
N GLY A 444 -35.47 2.41 -8.13
CA GLY A 444 -35.53 1.03 -8.60
C GLY A 444 -36.56 0.23 -7.85
N ASN A 445 -36.38 -1.09 -7.77
CA ASN A 445 -37.33 -1.97 -7.14
C ASN A 445 -36.66 -3.01 -6.24
N ALA A 446 -37.47 -3.57 -5.35
CA ALA A 446 -37.09 -4.72 -4.57
C ALA A 446 -38.25 -5.70 -4.45
N SER A 447 -37.91 -6.95 -4.17
CA SER A 447 -38.83 -8.05 -3.89
C SER A 447 -38.44 -8.74 -2.60
N LEU A 448 -39.43 -9.16 -1.82
CA LEU A 448 -39.25 -9.92 -0.60
C LEU A 448 -40.24 -11.08 -0.55
N ASP A 449 -39.68 -12.26 -0.39
CA ASP A 449 -40.34 -13.50 0.00
C ASP A 449 -39.98 -13.76 1.46
N TYR A 450 -41.01 -13.85 2.30
CA TYR A 450 -40.88 -13.97 3.74
C TYR A 450 -42.10 -14.60 4.41
N ASP A 451 -41.83 -15.23 5.55
CA ASP A 451 -42.80 -15.91 6.41
C ASP A 451 -42.62 -15.50 7.88
N ASP A 452 -43.74 -15.45 8.60
CA ASP A 452 -43.86 -15.28 10.05
C ASP A 452 -43.16 -14.02 10.61
N LEU A 453 -43.14 -12.92 9.84
CA LEU A 453 -42.51 -11.69 10.30
C LEU A 453 -43.28 -11.08 11.48
N LYS A 454 -42.61 -10.91 12.61
CA LYS A 454 -43.14 -10.23 13.80
C LYS A 454 -42.16 -9.20 14.33
N VAL A 455 -42.68 -8.05 14.73
CA VAL A 455 -41.95 -6.94 15.34
C VAL A 455 -42.19 -6.91 16.84
N LYS A 456 -41.11 -6.81 17.61
CA LYS A 456 -41.14 -6.52 19.05
C LYS A 456 -40.44 -5.19 19.29
N LEU A 457 -41.15 -4.24 19.89
CA LEU A 457 -40.62 -2.92 20.26
C LEU A 457 -40.26 -2.90 21.75
N TYR A 458 -39.16 -2.25 22.12
CA TYR A 458 -38.70 -2.16 23.51
C TYR A 458 -38.93 -0.76 24.11
N LYS A 459 -39.10 -0.66 25.43
CA LYS A 459 -39.37 0.61 26.11
C LYS A 459 -38.14 1.53 26.07
N LYS A 460 -38.35 2.81 25.73
CA LYS A 460 -37.27 3.82 25.59
C LYS A 460 -36.37 3.95 26.83
N LYS A 461 -36.95 3.90 28.03
CA LYS A 461 -36.28 4.04 29.34
C LYS A 461 -35.83 2.72 29.97
N ASN A 462 -36.28 1.57 29.45
CA ASN A 462 -35.91 0.25 29.95
C ASN A 462 -35.89 -0.75 28.79
N PRO A 463 -34.79 -0.82 28.02
CA PRO A 463 -34.69 -1.61 26.79
C PRO A 463 -34.79 -3.13 26.99
N GLU A 464 -34.69 -3.61 28.24
CA GLU A 464 -34.95 -5.01 28.64
C GLU A 464 -36.44 -5.36 28.55
N LYS A 465 -37.33 -4.37 28.72
CA LYS A 465 -38.78 -4.58 28.80
C LYS A 465 -39.47 -4.26 27.47
N GLU A 466 -40.25 -5.22 26.99
CA GLU A 466 -41.08 -5.05 25.80
C GLU A 466 -42.16 -3.97 25.99
N ALA A 467 -42.38 -3.16 24.96
CA ALA A 467 -43.49 -2.23 24.84
C ALA A 467 -44.71 -2.95 24.22
N LYS A 468 -45.27 -3.93 24.94
CA LYS A 468 -46.31 -4.88 24.47
C LYS A 468 -47.43 -4.24 23.63
N LEU A 469 -48.00 -3.10 24.07
CA LEU A 469 -49.07 -2.40 23.33
C LEU A 469 -48.58 -1.81 21.99
N LYS A 470 -47.35 -1.27 21.95
CA LYS A 470 -46.76 -0.74 20.71
C LYS A 470 -46.30 -1.85 19.78
N SER A 471 -45.79 -2.96 20.32
CA SER A 471 -45.52 -4.17 19.53
C SER A 471 -46.79 -4.71 18.87
N ALA A 472 -47.90 -4.79 19.61
CA ALA A 472 -49.18 -5.26 19.09
C ALA A 472 -49.70 -4.37 17.95
N ILE A 473 -49.65 -3.05 18.10
CA ILE A 473 -50.03 -2.10 17.03
C ILE A 473 -49.10 -2.20 15.82
N ALA A 474 -47.79 -2.35 16.04
CA ALA A 474 -46.83 -2.54 14.95
C ALA A 474 -47.11 -3.83 14.17
N ASN A 475 -47.45 -4.93 14.86
CA ASN A 475 -47.79 -6.21 14.22
C ASN A 475 -49.16 -6.22 13.53
N LEU A 476 -50.05 -5.27 13.83
CA LEU A 476 -51.30 -5.07 13.06
C LEU A 476 -51.06 -4.36 11.74
N LEU A 477 -50.02 -3.53 11.66
CA LEU A 477 -49.64 -2.76 10.47
C LEU A 477 -48.64 -3.51 9.58
N VAL A 478 -47.85 -4.41 10.17
CA VAL A 478 -46.88 -5.23 9.45
C VAL A 478 -47.58 -6.47 8.88
N LYS A 479 -47.46 -6.68 7.57
CA LYS A 479 -47.95 -7.90 6.92
C LYS A 479 -47.11 -9.09 7.40
N ASN A 480 -47.74 -10.10 7.99
CA ASN A 480 -47.05 -11.26 8.58
C ASN A 480 -46.35 -12.15 7.55
N ASP A 481 -46.94 -12.33 6.36
CA ASP A 481 -46.43 -13.23 5.31
C ASP A 481 -46.56 -12.62 3.91
N SER A 482 -45.68 -13.03 3.01
CA SER A 482 -45.82 -12.75 1.59
C SER A 482 -46.95 -13.54 0.90
N LYS A 483 -47.45 -14.62 1.54
CA LYS A 483 -48.34 -15.65 0.96
C LYS A 483 -47.66 -16.35 -0.23
N ASP A 484 -48.40 -16.86 -1.21
CA ASP A 484 -47.84 -17.62 -2.36
C ASP A 484 -46.99 -16.77 -3.34
N LYS A 485 -46.86 -15.44 -3.15
CA LYS A 485 -46.15 -14.55 -4.08
C LYS A 485 -45.31 -13.52 -3.35
N ALA A 486 -44.06 -13.38 -3.78
CA ALA A 486 -43.16 -12.31 -3.34
C ALA A 486 -43.82 -10.93 -3.44
N LYS A 487 -43.62 -10.10 -2.42
CA LYS A 487 -44.08 -8.72 -2.40
C LYS A 487 -43.05 -7.82 -3.06
N ASN A 488 -43.49 -6.91 -3.91
CA ASN A 488 -42.63 -5.98 -4.63
C ASN A 488 -42.88 -4.54 -4.17
N ALA A 489 -41.85 -3.70 -4.24
CA ALA A 489 -41.99 -2.26 -4.05
C ALA A 489 -41.02 -1.48 -4.93
N ASP A 490 -41.52 -0.37 -5.47
CA ASP A 490 -40.70 0.66 -6.11
C ASP A 490 -40.15 1.62 -5.06
N VAL A 491 -38.88 1.98 -5.20
CA VAL A 491 -38.15 2.85 -4.29
C VAL A 491 -37.68 4.08 -5.05
N GLU A 492 -37.84 5.23 -4.39
CA GLU A 492 -37.20 6.48 -4.77
C GLU A 492 -36.70 7.11 -3.47
N LEU A 493 -35.40 7.44 -3.42
CA LEU A 493 -34.75 7.94 -2.22
C LEU A 493 -33.69 8.98 -2.55
N GLU A 494 -33.80 10.15 -1.92
CA GLU A 494 -32.79 11.20 -1.98
C GLU A 494 -31.53 10.85 -1.15
N ARG A 495 -30.38 11.19 -1.71
CA ARG A 495 -29.09 10.98 -1.12
C ARG A 495 -28.74 12.10 -0.13
N ILE A 496 -28.22 11.70 1.02
CA ILE A 496 -27.54 12.61 1.94
C ILE A 496 -26.05 12.58 1.57
N GLN A 497 -25.55 13.65 0.94
CA GLN A 497 -24.23 13.67 0.31
C GLN A 497 -23.07 13.64 1.31
N GLU A 498 -23.33 13.97 2.58
CA GLU A 498 -22.39 13.90 3.70
C GLU A 498 -22.22 12.47 4.24
N LYS A 499 -23.08 11.53 3.81
CA LYS A 499 -23.04 10.13 4.23
C LYS A 499 -22.47 9.24 3.12
N SER A 500 -21.91 8.10 3.52
CA SER A 500 -21.21 7.18 2.60
C SER A 500 -22.14 6.51 1.59
N PHE A 501 -21.58 5.96 0.51
CA PHE A 501 -22.31 5.11 -0.44
C PHE A 501 -23.04 3.95 0.26
N TYR A 502 -22.41 3.31 1.25
CA TYR A 502 -23.03 2.21 2.00
C TYR A 502 -24.24 2.67 2.81
N ASN A 503 -24.19 3.86 3.41
CA ASN A 503 -25.37 4.43 4.07
C ASN A 503 -26.50 4.66 3.06
N PHE A 504 -26.18 5.17 1.87
CA PHE A 504 -27.17 5.40 0.82
C PHE A 504 -27.81 4.11 0.31
N LEU A 505 -27.01 3.07 0.07
CA LEU A 505 -27.48 1.74 -0.29
C LEU A 505 -28.37 1.14 0.81
N TRP A 506 -27.91 1.19 2.07
CA TRP A 506 -28.69 0.69 3.20
C TRP A 506 -30.03 1.41 3.35
N ARG A 507 -30.06 2.74 3.23
CA ARG A 507 -31.31 3.50 3.28
C ARG A 507 -32.26 3.13 2.13
N SER A 508 -31.73 2.85 0.93
CA SER A 508 -32.55 2.40 -0.21
C SER A 508 -33.17 1.03 0.05
N ILE A 509 -32.39 0.10 0.60
CA ILE A 509 -32.86 -1.22 1.05
C ILE A 509 -33.93 -1.05 2.15
N ALA A 510 -33.67 -0.23 3.17
CA ALA A 510 -34.59 0.01 4.27
C ALA A 510 -35.92 0.62 3.81
N GLU A 511 -35.89 1.58 2.88
CA GLU A 511 -37.10 2.17 2.29
C GLU A 511 -37.89 1.12 1.50
N SER A 512 -37.22 0.23 0.76
CA SER A 512 -37.88 -0.88 0.08
C SER A 512 -38.60 -1.82 1.04
N LEU A 513 -37.95 -2.20 2.15
CA LEU A 513 -38.51 -3.08 3.16
C LEU A 513 -39.70 -2.40 3.85
N LYS A 514 -39.58 -1.11 4.15
CA LYS A 514 -40.67 -0.31 4.73
C LYS A 514 -41.92 -0.36 3.85
N LYS A 515 -41.80 -0.12 2.53
CA LYS A 515 -42.93 -0.15 1.58
C LYS A 515 -43.51 -1.54 1.33
N ILE A 516 -42.70 -2.59 1.50
CA ILE A 516 -43.18 -3.97 1.35
C ILE A 516 -44.00 -4.38 2.58
N LEU A 517 -43.46 -4.09 3.78
CA LEU A 517 -43.96 -4.61 5.04
C LEU A 517 -45.11 -3.80 5.63
N ILE A 518 -45.18 -2.51 5.33
CA ILE A 518 -46.22 -1.56 5.72
C ILE A 518 -46.95 -1.16 4.43
#